data_AF-A0A4R3KMZ5-F1
#
_entry.id   AF-A0A4R3KMZ5-F1
#
_cell.length_a   1.000
_cell.length_b   1.000
_cell.length_c   1.000
_cell.angle_alpha   90.00
_cell.angle_beta   90.00
_cell.angle_gamma   90.00
#
_symmetry.space_group_name_H-M   'P 1'
#
loop_
_entity.id
_entity.type
_entity.pdbx_description
1 polymer ?
#
loop_
_entity_poly.entity_id
_entity_poly.type
_entity_poly.pdbx_seq_one_letter_code
_entity_poly.pdbx_strand_id
1 'polypeptide(L)'
;MGEYLLDVSEDLVYPELGKQHRHLLLSIALRIKELRKNAGITQEDFYLHTNIHIARIETGKQNISVSTLQRICGYLGVSIQDFFLQLKE
;
A
#
# COMPACT_ATOMS: atom_id res chain seq x y z
N MET A 1 12.32 -4.55 33.14
CA MET A 1 13.41 -4.79 32.17
C MET A 1 13.42 -6.26 31.85
N GLY A 2 12.73 -6.65 30.79
CA GLY A 2 12.58 -8.04 30.34
C GLY A 2 12.14 -7.99 28.89
N GLU A 3 12.95 -8.63 28.05
CA GLU A 3 12.98 -8.58 26.60
C GLU A 3 11.67 -9.08 25.95
N TYR A 4 11.18 -8.34 24.95
CA TYR A 4 10.32 -8.89 23.91
C TYR A 4 11.19 -9.05 22.66
N LEU A 5 11.74 -10.26 22.52
CA LEU A 5 12.42 -10.76 21.34
C LEU A 5 11.44 -10.77 20.18
N LEU A 6 11.57 -9.80 19.27
CA LEU A 6 11.11 -9.96 17.90
C LEU A 6 12.11 -10.87 17.20
N ASP A 7 11.61 -12.03 16.78
CA ASP A 7 12.31 -13.10 16.08
C ASP A 7 13.17 -12.57 14.92
N VAL A 8 14.49 -12.60 15.13
CA VAL A 8 15.54 -12.13 14.22
C VAL A 8 15.81 -13.15 13.11
N SER A 9 15.14 -14.31 13.11
CA SER A 9 15.50 -15.44 12.24
C SER A 9 14.91 -15.41 10.82
N GLU A 10 13.74 -14.81 10.59
CA GLU A 10 13.18 -14.69 9.23
C GLU A 10 13.91 -13.66 8.36
N ASP A 11 14.54 -12.65 8.99
CA ASP A 11 15.21 -11.55 8.31
C ASP A 11 16.57 -11.91 7.69
N LEU A 12 17.12 -13.08 8.04
CA LEU A 12 18.43 -13.55 7.58
C LEU A 12 18.39 -14.36 6.26
N VAL A 13 17.20 -14.65 5.72
CA VAL A 13 17.08 -15.59 4.59
C VAL A 13 17.02 -14.89 3.21
N TYR A 14 16.71 -13.58 3.12
CA TYR A 14 16.66 -12.86 1.82
C TYR A 14 17.05 -11.36 1.91
N PRO A 15 18.31 -10.96 1.63
CA PRO A 15 18.81 -9.66 2.11
C PRO A 15 18.69 -8.42 1.18
N GLU A 16 18.48 -8.52 -0.14
CA GLU A 16 19.05 -7.45 -1.00
C GLU A 16 18.14 -6.53 -1.86
N LEU A 17 16.79 -6.59 -1.89
CA LEU A 17 16.06 -5.71 -2.85
C LEU A 17 14.73 -5.04 -2.44
N GLY A 18 14.39 -4.91 -1.15
CA GLY A 18 13.05 -4.37 -0.80
C GLY A 18 12.82 -3.73 0.57
N LYS A 19 13.84 -3.52 1.41
CA LYS A 19 13.64 -3.05 2.80
C LYS A 19 13.58 -1.53 3.00
N GLN A 20 14.03 -0.73 2.04
CA GLN A 20 14.06 0.72 2.20
C GLN A 20 12.64 1.26 2.02
N HIS A 21 12.11 2.01 3.00
CA HIS A 21 10.77 2.62 3.01
C HIS A 21 9.56 1.74 3.39
N ARG A 22 9.75 0.63 4.13
CA ARG A 22 8.64 -0.24 4.58
C ARG A 22 7.50 0.52 5.27
N HIS A 23 7.80 1.53 6.09
CA HIS A 23 6.77 2.33 6.76
C HIS A 23 5.94 3.14 5.77
N LEU A 24 6.59 3.91 4.89
CA LEU A 24 5.93 4.67 3.82
C LEU A 24 5.09 3.78 2.90
N LEU A 25 5.64 2.66 2.44
CA LEU A 25 4.91 1.73 1.56
C LEU A 25 3.68 1.14 2.24
N LEU A 26 3.78 0.84 3.55
CA LEU A 26 2.64 0.39 4.34
C LEU A 26 1.60 1.51 4.51
N SER A 27 2.01 2.74 4.81
CA SER A 27 1.10 3.89 4.94
C SER A 27 0.34 4.17 3.64
N ILE A 28 1.03 4.14 2.50
CA ILE A 28 0.42 4.25 1.16
C ILE A 28 -0.59 3.12 0.93
N ALA A 29 -0.20 1.88 1.20
CA ALA A 29 -1.06 0.71 1.00
C ALA A 29 -2.32 0.76 1.88
N LEU A 30 -2.18 1.14 3.15
CA LEU A 30 -3.29 1.30 4.08
C LEU A 30 -4.22 2.43 3.65
N ARG A 31 -3.68 3.55 3.18
CA ARG A 31 -4.48 4.67 2.66
C ARG A 31 -5.29 4.29 1.43
N ILE A 32 -4.68 3.58 0.47
CA ILE A 32 -5.40 3.06 -0.71
C ILE A 32 -6.54 2.14 -0.29
N LYS A 33 -6.27 1.24 0.66
CA LYS A 33 -7.27 0.29 1.18
C LYS A 33 -8.43 1.00 1.88
N GLU A 34 -8.13 2.02 2.67
CA GLU A 34 -9.12 2.86 3.33
C GLU A 34 -10.03 3.56 2.31
N LEU A 35 -9.44 4.26 1.33
CA LEU A 35 -10.20 4.94 0.28
C LEU A 35 -11.11 4.00 -0.49
N ARG A 36 -10.59 2.82 -0.89
CA ARG A 36 -11.38 1.81 -1.59
C ARG A 36 -12.56 1.31 -0.74
N LYS A 37 -12.32 1.04 0.55
CA LYS A 37 -13.37 0.60 1.48
C LYS A 37 -14.42 1.68 1.70
N ASN A 38 -14.02 2.94 1.84
CA ASN A 38 -14.93 4.08 2.00
C ASN A 38 -15.81 4.31 0.76
N ALA A 39 -15.28 3.98 -0.43
CA ALA A 39 -16.05 3.98 -1.67
C ALA A 39 -16.99 2.75 -1.82
N GLY A 40 -16.95 1.79 -0.90
CA GLY A 40 -17.77 0.56 -0.96
C GLY A 40 -17.34 -0.44 -2.04
N ILE A 41 -16.11 -0.31 -2.56
CA ILE A 41 -15.64 -1.06 -3.73
C ILE A 41 -14.90 -2.32 -3.27
N THR A 42 -15.23 -3.51 -3.80
CA THR A 42 -14.46 -4.73 -3.51
C THR A 42 -13.14 -4.76 -4.29
N GLN A 43 -12.19 -5.63 -3.90
CA GLN A 43 -10.96 -5.79 -4.69
C GLN A 43 -11.24 -6.35 -6.09
N GLU A 44 -12.28 -7.18 -6.22
CA GLU A 44 -12.73 -7.75 -7.49
C GLU A 44 -13.33 -6.68 -8.40
N ASP A 45 -14.26 -5.87 -7.89
CA ASP A 45 -14.85 -4.74 -8.64
C ASP A 45 -13.77 -3.77 -9.11
N PHE A 46 -12.81 -3.45 -8.23
CA PHE A 46 -11.68 -2.59 -8.58
C PHE A 46 -10.88 -3.17 -9.75
N TYR A 47 -10.57 -4.46 -9.70
CA TYR A 47 -9.84 -5.14 -10.77
C TYR A 47 -10.64 -5.15 -12.08
N LEU A 48 -11.93 -5.47 -12.02
CA LEU A 48 -12.82 -5.50 -13.18
C LEU A 48 -12.84 -4.16 -13.92
N HIS A 49 -12.85 -3.04 -13.18
CA HIS A 49 -12.93 -1.71 -13.78
C HIS A 49 -11.58 -1.11 -14.20
N THR A 50 -10.48 -1.51 -13.55
CA THR A 50 -9.17 -0.85 -13.73
C THR A 50 -8.10 -1.73 -14.36
N ASN A 51 -8.32 -3.06 -14.36
CA ASN A 51 -7.32 -4.08 -14.65
C ASN A 51 -6.05 -3.97 -13.78
N ILE A 52 -6.20 -3.49 -12.54
CA ILE A 52 -5.12 -3.36 -11.56
C ILE A 52 -5.39 -4.32 -10.39
N HIS A 53 -4.43 -5.19 -10.09
CA HIS A 53 -4.50 -6.09 -8.93
C HIS A 53 -4.22 -5.35 -7.62
N ILE A 54 -5.19 -4.55 -7.16
CA ILE A 54 -5.04 -3.69 -5.98
C ILE A 54 -4.74 -4.49 -4.71
N ALA A 55 -5.15 -5.76 -4.62
CA ALA A 55 -4.84 -6.65 -3.51
C ALA A 55 -3.33 -6.76 -3.23
N ARG A 56 -2.48 -6.77 -4.26
CA ARG A 56 -1.02 -6.81 -4.10
C ARG A 56 -0.47 -5.50 -3.55
N ILE A 57 -1.05 -4.39 -4.00
CA ILE A 57 -0.67 -3.02 -3.60
C ILE A 57 -1.03 -2.79 -2.12
N GLU A 58 -2.22 -3.22 -1.70
CA GLU A 58 -2.69 -3.11 -0.32
C GLU A 58 -1.88 -3.92 0.70
N THR A 59 -0.90 -4.72 0.26
CA THR A 59 0.05 -5.39 1.17
C THR A 59 1.22 -4.51 1.60
N GLY A 60 1.52 -3.42 0.86
CA GLY A 60 2.69 -2.58 1.11
C GLY A 60 4.05 -3.26 0.90
N LYS A 61 4.07 -4.47 0.29
CA LYS A 61 5.30 -5.25 0.07
C LYS A 61 6.11 -4.82 -1.15
N GLN A 62 5.51 -4.01 -2.03
CA GLN A 62 6.12 -3.60 -3.29
C GLN A 62 5.87 -2.11 -3.51
N ASN A 63 6.86 -1.44 -4.08
CA ASN A 63 6.67 -0.07 -4.55
C ASN A 63 5.70 -0.06 -5.75
N ILE A 64 4.90 0.99 -5.86
CA ILE A 64 4.02 1.21 -7.00
C ILE A 64 4.55 2.37 -7.82
N SER A 65 4.33 2.32 -9.13
CA SER A 65 4.64 3.48 -9.95
C SER A 65 3.68 4.64 -9.63
N VAL A 66 4.16 5.88 -9.81
CA VAL A 66 3.33 7.08 -9.64
C VAL A 66 2.15 7.10 -10.62
N SER A 67 2.33 6.55 -11.84
CA SER A 67 1.24 6.44 -12.82
C SER A 67 0.18 5.42 -12.39
N THR A 68 0.56 4.31 -11.74
CA THR A 68 -0.38 3.39 -11.10
C THR A 68 -1.14 4.10 -9.98
N LEU A 69 -0.45 4.84 -9.12
CA LEU A 69 -1.08 5.61 -8.04
C LEU A 69 -2.09 6.63 -8.58
N GLN A 70 -1.74 7.38 -9.64
CA GLN A 70 -2.64 8.32 -10.30
C GLN A 70 -3.93 7.65 -10.78
N ARG A 71 -3.82 6.47 -11.41
CA ARG A 71 -4.98 5.71 -11.90
C ARG A 71 -5.88 5.25 -10.75
N ILE A 72 -5.28 4.79 -9.65
CA ILE A 72 -6.00 4.41 -8.43
C ILE A 72 -6.75 5.62 -7.86
N CYS A 73 -6.06 6.76 -7.71
CA CYS A 73 -6.64 7.98 -7.18
C CYS A 73 -7.81 8.48 -8.05
N GLY A 74 -7.63 8.51 -9.37
CA GLY A 74 -8.68 8.93 -10.31
C GLY A 74 -9.91 8.04 -10.26
N TYR A 75 -9.73 6.72 -10.16
CA TYR A 75 -10.85 5.79 -10.02
C TYR A 75 -11.58 5.93 -8.67
N LEU A 76 -10.85 6.19 -7.59
CA LEU A 76 -11.41 6.40 -6.25
C LEU A 76 -11.91 7.84 -6.00
N GLY A 77 -11.85 8.72 -7.02
CA GLY A 77 -12.35 10.09 -6.93
C GLY A 77 -11.52 11.01 -6.01
N VAL A 78 -10.24 10.73 -5.80
CA VAL A 78 -9.34 11.54 -4.97
C VAL A 78 -8.22 12.13 -5.83
N SER A 79 -7.79 13.36 -5.53
CA SER A 79 -6.60 13.94 -6.17
C SER A 79 -5.32 13.33 -5.59
N ILE A 80 -4.21 13.38 -6.34
CA ILE A 80 -2.91 12.94 -5.81
C ILE A 80 -2.52 13.80 -4.61
N GLN A 81 -2.81 15.10 -4.66
CA GLN A 81 -2.52 16.05 -3.59
C GLN A 81 -3.23 15.64 -2.29
N ASP A 82 -4.54 15.41 -2.36
CA ASP A 82 -5.35 15.00 -1.20
C ASP A 82 -4.96 13.62 -0.67
N PHE A 83 -4.51 12.73 -1.56
CA PHE A 83 -3.98 11.43 -1.18
C PHE A 83 -2.79 11.58 -0.23
N PHE A 84 -1.80 12.42 -0.59
CA PHE A 84 -0.59 12.61 0.21
C PHE A 84 -0.80 13.49 1.46
N LEU A 85 -1.76 14.44 1.44
CA LEU A 85 -2.05 15.29 2.61
C LEU A 85 -2.50 14.51 3.85
N GLN A 86 -3.07 13.32 3.68
CA GLN A 86 -3.54 12.47 4.78
C GLN A 86 -2.60 11.32 5.13
N LEU A 87 -1.40 11.25 4.53
CA LEU A 87 -0.41 10.25 4.90
C LEU A 87 0.29 10.62 6.21
N LYS A 88 0.50 9.60 7.04
CA LYS A 88 1.32 9.68 8.25
C LYS A 88 2.49 8.70 8.07
N GLU A 89 3.70 9.20 8.27
CA GLU A 89 4.97 8.46 8.22
C GLU A 89 5.53 8.22 9.63
#